data_AF-A0A0C3M4H8-F1
#
_entry.id   AF-A0A0C3M4H8-F1
#
_cell.length_a   1.000
_cell.length_b   1.000
_cell.length_c   1.000
_cell.angle_alpha   90.00
_cell.angle_beta   90.00
_cell.angle_gamma   90.00
#
_symmetry.space_group_name_H-M   'P 1'
#
loop_
_entity.id
_entity.type
_entity.pdbx_description
1 polymer ?
#
loop_
_entity_poly.entity_id
_entity_poly.type
_entity_poly.pdbx_seq_one_letter_code
_entity_poly.pdbx_strand_id
1 'polypeptide(L)'
;TGVPPRTIGAIRKRFLATGDPTLPKSDPRLIGRKRILSKTDLDFIQASIQKRPDVYLYELARDLRDICGVDVSEPSVWRALRRCGYTRKQ
;
A
#
# COMPACT_ATOMS: atom_id res chain seq x y z
N THR A 1 11.00 -17.80 32.67
CA THR A 1 11.17 -17.53 31.22
C THR A 1 10.59 -16.19 30.76
N GLY A 2 9.83 -15.42 31.56
CA GLY A 2 9.41 -14.05 31.19
C GLY A 2 8.47 -13.93 29.98
N VAL A 3 8.24 -15.01 29.24
CA VAL A 3 7.40 -15.06 28.05
C VAL A 3 6.02 -15.58 28.43
N PRO A 4 4.92 -14.92 28.01
CA PRO A 4 3.56 -15.37 28.29
C PRO A 4 3.27 -16.77 27.73
N PRO A 5 2.45 -17.60 28.41
CA PRO A 5 2.15 -18.97 27.99
C PRO A 5 1.46 -19.05 26.61
N ARG A 6 0.70 -18.02 26.23
CA ARG A 6 0.10 -17.89 24.89
C ARG A 6 1.16 -17.79 23.79
N THR A 7 2.23 -17.04 24.04
CA THR A 7 3.33 -16.88 23.09
C THR A 7 4.08 -18.19 22.92
N ILE A 8 4.29 -18.94 24.01
CA ILE A 8 4.88 -20.29 23.97
C ILE A 8 4.02 -21.24 23.12
N GLY A 9 2.70 -21.25 23.35
CA GLY A 9 1.77 -22.05 22.56
C GLY A 9 1.77 -21.68 21.06
N ALA A 10 1.81 -20.39 20.75
CA ALA A 10 1.85 -19.91 19.37
C ALA A 10 3.16 -20.28 18.65
N ILE A 11 4.30 -20.17 19.33
CA ILE A 11 5.61 -20.59 18.80
C ILE A 11 5.62 -22.09 18.53
N ARG A 12 5.14 -22.91 19.48
CA ARG A 12 5.09 -24.37 19.33
C ARG A 12 4.19 -24.78 18.16
N LYS A 13 3.00 -24.19 18.04
CA LYS A 13 2.08 -24.45 16.93
C LYS A 13 2.72 -24.10 15.58
N ARG A 14 3.47 -23.00 15.51
CA ARG A 14 4.18 -22.58 14.29
C ARG A 14 5.31 -23.53 13.94
N PHE A 15 6.15 -23.89 14.90
CA PHE A 15 7.22 -24.85 14.69
C PHE A 15 6.72 -26.20 14.20
N LEU A 16 5.63 -26.72 14.76
CA LEU A 16 5.02 -27.97 14.30
C LEU A 16 4.46 -27.88 12.86
N ALA A 17 4.01 -26.70 12.43
CA ALA A 17 3.43 -26.50 11.11
C ALA A 17 4.47 -26.18 10.01
N THR A 18 5.57 -25.50 10.36
CA THR A 18 6.51 -24.92 9.38
C THR A 18 7.95 -25.40 9.58
N GLY A 19 8.28 -26.01 10.73
CA GLY A 19 9.65 -26.39 11.09
C GLY A 19 10.51 -25.23 11.59
N ASP A 20 9.98 -24.01 11.60
CA ASP A 20 10.66 -22.78 12.02
C ASP A 20 9.87 -22.10 13.16
N PRO A 21 10.47 -21.87 14.35
CA PRO A 21 9.81 -21.21 15.46
C PRO A 21 9.72 -19.69 15.28
N THR A 22 10.44 -19.12 14.31
CA THR A 22 10.47 -17.67 14.08
C THR A 22 9.21 -17.17 13.38
N LEU A 23 8.83 -15.92 13.66
CA LEU A 23 7.84 -15.23 12.85
C LEU A 23 8.47 -15.01 11.45
N PRO A 24 7.83 -15.45 10.34
CA PRO A 24 8.33 -15.14 9.03
C PRO A 24 8.35 -13.62 8.91
N LYS A 25 9.50 -13.09 8.48
CA LYS A 25 9.70 -11.65 8.24
C LYS A 25 8.63 -11.05 7.31
N SER A 26 7.92 -11.92 6.59
CA SER A 26 6.85 -11.61 5.64
C SER A 26 5.63 -12.50 5.90
N ASP A 27 5.16 -12.59 7.14
CA ASP A 27 3.89 -13.29 7.42
C ASP A 27 2.79 -12.62 6.56
N PRO A 28 2.13 -13.34 5.63
CA PRO A 28 1.11 -12.76 4.77
C PRO A 28 -0.05 -12.13 5.56
N ARG A 29 -0.21 -12.53 6.84
CA ARG A 29 -1.19 -11.95 7.78
C ARG A 29 -0.76 -10.58 8.32
N LEU A 30 0.53 -10.26 8.26
CA LEU A 30 1.11 -8.96 8.65
C LEU A 30 1.27 -8.01 7.44
N ILE A 31 1.23 -8.55 6.22
CA ILE A 31 1.27 -7.74 5.00
C ILE A 31 -0.14 -7.16 4.79
N GLY A 32 -0.27 -5.84 4.95
CA GLY A 32 -1.53 -5.12 4.67
C GLY A 32 -2.02 -5.34 3.23
N ARG A 33 -3.28 -4.98 2.96
CA ARG A 33 -3.92 -5.17 1.65
C ARG A 33 -3.01 -4.69 0.50
N LYS A 34 -2.84 -5.55 -0.52
CA LYS A 34 -2.09 -5.22 -1.73
C LYS A 34 -2.63 -3.91 -2.31
N ARG A 35 -1.70 -3.01 -2.65
CA ARG A 35 -2.03 -1.71 -3.22
C ARG A 35 -2.53 -1.89 -4.65
N ILE A 36 -3.55 -1.12 -5.00
CA ILE A 36 -4.13 -1.11 -6.34
C ILE A 36 -3.19 -0.40 -7.32
N LEU A 37 -2.59 0.71 -6.89
CA LEU A 37 -1.64 1.49 -7.69
C LEU A 37 -0.22 0.90 -7.60
N SER A 38 0.32 0.57 -8.76
CA SER A 38 1.69 0.12 -8.98
C SER A 38 2.65 1.32 -9.03
N LYS A 39 3.97 1.06 -9.13
CA LYS A 39 4.97 2.12 -9.19
C LYS A 39 4.84 2.96 -10.47
N THR A 40 4.56 2.32 -11.61
CA THR A 40 4.39 3.00 -12.91
C THR A 40 3.19 3.94 -12.88
N ASP A 41 2.11 3.56 -12.19
CA ASP A 41 0.94 4.42 -12.04
C ASP A 41 1.27 5.66 -11.20
N LEU A 42 2.13 5.52 -10.18
CA LEU A 42 2.60 6.66 -9.39
C LEU A 42 3.46 7.61 -10.20
N ASP A 43 4.35 7.08 -11.04
CA ASP A 43 5.19 7.87 -11.94
C ASP A 43 4.33 8.66 -12.95
N PHE A 44 3.26 8.03 -13.46
CA PHE A 44 2.28 8.70 -14.33
C PHE A 44 1.56 9.86 -13.64
N ILE A 45 1.10 9.65 -12.40
CA ILE A 45 0.45 10.71 -11.61
C ILE A 45 1.41 11.88 -11.40
N GLN A 46 2.67 11.60 -11.07
CA GLN A 46 3.69 12.61 -10.85
C GLN A 46 3.97 13.42 -12.13
N ALA A 47 4.12 12.75 -13.28
CA ALA A 47 4.28 13.41 -14.57
C ALA A 47 3.04 14.25 -14.96
N SER A 48 1.84 13.77 -14.63
CA SER A 48 0.60 14.48 -14.90
C SER A 48 0.50 15.79 -14.10
N ILE A 49 0.87 15.76 -12.81
CA ILE A 49 0.91 16.96 -11.95
C ILE A 49 2.00 17.94 -12.40
N GLN A 50 3.16 17.44 -12.82
CA GLN A 50 4.22 18.31 -13.34
C GLN A 50 3.78 19.08 -14.59
N LYS A 51 2.94 18.48 -15.43
CA LYS A 51 2.38 19.15 -16.62
C LYS A 51 1.18 20.04 -16.28
N ARG A 52 0.35 19.63 -15.33
CA ARG A 52 -0.92 20.27 -14.95
C ARG A 52 -1.03 20.29 -13.42
N PRO A 53 -0.45 21.27 -12.72
CA PRO A 53 -0.44 21.30 -11.25
C PRO A 53 -1.82 21.54 -10.63
N ASP A 54 -2.73 22.19 -11.37
CA ASP A 54 -4.08 22.52 -10.92
C ASP A 54 -5.12 21.43 -11.25
N VAL A 55 -4.66 20.23 -11.64
CA VAL A 55 -5.53 19.11 -11.97
C VAL A 55 -6.30 18.62 -10.74
N TYR A 56 -7.60 18.37 -10.91
CA TYR A 56 -8.42 17.87 -9.82
C TYR A 56 -8.21 16.37 -9.59
N LEU A 57 -8.53 15.88 -8.38
CA LEU A 57 -8.39 14.46 -8.03
C LEU A 57 -9.24 13.54 -8.91
N TYR A 58 -10.45 13.98 -9.29
CA TYR A 58 -11.33 13.20 -10.17
C TYR A 58 -10.79 13.13 -11.60
N GLU A 59 -10.11 14.17 -12.07
CA GLU A 59 -9.46 14.18 -13.39
C GLU A 59 -8.27 13.23 -13.41
N LEU A 60 -7.44 13.23 -12.36
CA LEU A 60 -6.36 12.25 -12.21
C LEU A 60 -6.89 10.81 -12.13
N ALA A 61 -8.00 10.58 -11.44
CA ALA A 61 -8.64 9.28 -11.38
C ALA A 61 -9.13 8.83 -12.76
N ARG A 62 -9.70 9.76 -13.53
CA ARG A 62 -10.12 9.51 -14.92
C ARG A 62 -8.93 9.23 -15.83
N ASP A 63 -7.86 10.01 -15.73
CA ASP A 63 -6.65 9.82 -16.53
C ASP A 63 -5.99 8.45 -16.23
N LEU A 64 -5.97 8.03 -14.96
CA LEU A 64 -5.51 6.69 -14.57
C LEU A 64 -6.38 5.57 -15.15
N ARG A 65 -7.68 5.80 -15.27
CA ARG A 65 -8.60 4.84 -15.87
C ARG A 65 -8.40 4.77 -17.39
N ASP A 66 -8.30 5.92 -18.04
CA ASP A 66 -8.26 6.04 -19.50
C ASP A 66 -6.87 5.63 -20.06
N ILE A 67 -5.78 5.90 -19.33
CA ILE A 67 -4.39 5.67 -19.80
C ILE A 67 -3.77 4.43 -19.15
N CYS A 68 -3.90 4.27 -17.83
CA CYS A 68 -3.29 3.15 -17.11
C CYS A 68 -4.25 1.94 -16.96
N GLY A 69 -5.54 2.09 -17.29
CA GLY A 69 -6.54 1.04 -17.12
C GLY A 69 -6.89 0.75 -15.67
N VAL A 70 -6.55 1.64 -14.73
CA VAL A 70 -6.73 1.42 -13.29
C VAL A 70 -7.89 2.27 -12.77
N ASP A 71 -8.96 1.61 -12.33
CA ASP A 71 -10.11 2.28 -11.71
C ASP A 71 -9.81 2.56 -10.23
N VAL A 72 -9.71 3.85 -9.87
CA VAL A 72 -9.42 4.31 -8.51
C VAL A 72 -10.36 5.44 -8.10
N SER A 73 -10.74 5.43 -6.83
CA SER A 73 -11.48 6.54 -6.24
C SER A 73 -10.59 7.73 -5.93
N GLU A 74 -11.14 8.95 -5.91
CA GLU A 74 -10.42 10.18 -5.55
C GLU A 74 -9.65 10.09 -4.21
N PRO A 75 -10.19 9.49 -3.14
CA PRO A 75 -9.43 9.31 -1.90
C PRO A 75 -8.21 8.39 -2.08
N SER A 76 -8.27 7.44 -3.01
CA SER A 76 -7.15 6.54 -3.32
C SER A 76 -6.05 7.29 -4.08
N VAL A 77 -6.42 8.17 -5.01
CA VAL A 77 -5.50 9.10 -5.67
C VAL A 77 -4.85 10.03 -4.64
N TRP A 78 -5.62 10.61 -3.72
CA TRP A 78 -5.07 11.47 -2.67
C TRP A 78 -4.07 10.74 -1.76
N ARG A 79 -4.38 9.50 -1.34
CA ARG A 79 -3.44 8.68 -0.56
C ARG A 79 -2.18 8.36 -1.37
N ALA A 80 -2.29 8.18 -2.68
CA ALA A 80 -1.15 7.97 -3.56
C ALA A 80 -0.24 9.22 -3.58
N LEU A 81 -0.83 10.39 -3.79
CA LEU A 81 -0.14 11.68 -3.79
C LEU A 81 0.59 11.96 -2.47
N ARG A 82 -0.08 11.73 -1.34
CA ARG A 82 0.57 11.88 -0.02
C ARG A 82 1.81 11.01 0.14
N ARG A 83 1.81 9.79 -0.41
CA ARG A 83 2.99 8.90 -0.37
C ARG A 83 4.12 9.39 -1.27
N CYS A 84 3.80 10.07 -2.36
CA CYS A 84 4.78 10.72 -3.23
C CYS A 84 5.30 12.06 -2.65
N GLY A 85 4.84 12.47 -1.47
CA GLY A 85 5.31 13.67 -0.77
C GLY A 85 4.47 14.93 -1.02
N TYR A 86 3.34 14.82 -1.75
CA TYR A 86 2.46 15.96 -1.96
C TYR A 86 1.63 16.26 -0.72
N THR A 87 1.61 17.53 -0.33
CA THR A 87 0.78 18.05 0.77
C THR A 87 -0.22 19.06 0.22
N ARG A 88 -1.38 19.14 0.87
CA ARG A 88 -2.38 20.15 0.53
C ARG A 88 -1.92 21.44 1.19
N LYS A 89 -1.85 22.53 0.43
CA LYS A 89 -1.61 23.85 1.01
C LYS A 89 -2.78 24.17 1.96
N GLN A 90 -2.45 24.55 3.19
CA GLN A 90 -3.44 25.02 4.16
C GLN A 90 -3.89 26.44 3.83
#